data_AF-A0A2S9X3H3-F1
#
_entry.id   AF-A0A2S9X3H3-F1
#
_cell.length_a   1.000
_cell.length_b   1.000
_cell.length_c   1.000
_cell.angle_alpha   90.00
_cell.angle_beta   90.00
_cell.angle_gamma   90.00
#
_symmetry.space_group_name_H-M   'P 1'
#
loop_
_entity.id
_entity.type
_entity.pdbx_description
1 polymer ?
#
loop_
_entity_poly.entity_id
_entity_poly.type
_entity_poly.pdbx_seq_one_letter_code
_entity_poly.pdbx_strand_id
1 'polypeptide(L)'
;MRVWNREGEAAPIATPHLRLWPLGPEHAEALFPLLRQARIYDWISMRQSESVSALARRWGEFRLQGTGEREEYFFGWAAQRAGDDAWLGALDADVRADGVAVNVGYCFGPEH
;
A
#
# COMPACT_ATOMS: atom_id res chain seq x y z
N MET A 1 -0.97 -17.35 -12.01
CA MET A 1 -0.34 -16.04 -11.75
C MET A 1 0.06 -16.04 -10.28
N ARG A 2 1.32 -16.38 -9.98
CA ARG A 2 1.85 -16.43 -8.60
C ARG A 2 2.57 -15.12 -8.34
N VAL A 3 1.89 -14.17 -7.69
CA VAL A 3 2.55 -13.00 -7.09
C VAL A 3 2.40 -13.16 -5.58
N TRP A 4 3.13 -14.15 -5.07
CA TRP A 4 3.43 -14.32 -3.66
C TRP A 4 4.89 -14.74 -3.62
N ASN A 5 5.76 -13.80 -3.30
CA ASN A 5 7.10 -14.16 -2.89
C ASN A 5 6.99 -14.48 -1.41
N ARG A 6 6.92 -15.77 -1.09
CA ARG A 6 7.06 -16.35 0.24
C ARG A 6 8.40 -15.97 0.93
N GLU A 7 9.21 -15.13 0.28
CA GLU A 7 10.62 -14.80 0.56
C GLU A 7 10.88 -13.31 0.81
N GLY A 8 9.86 -12.45 0.86
CA GLY A 8 9.99 -11.12 1.52
C GLY A 8 10.46 -9.94 0.68
N GLU A 9 10.87 -10.11 -0.58
CA GLU A 9 11.08 -8.99 -1.52
C GLU A 9 10.40 -9.29 -2.86
N ALA A 10 9.40 -8.50 -3.24
CA ALA A 10 8.77 -8.56 -4.55
C ALA A 10 9.16 -7.32 -5.37
N ALA A 11 9.59 -7.54 -6.61
CA ALA A 11 9.78 -6.46 -7.57
C ALA A 11 8.46 -5.70 -7.80
N PRO A 12 8.50 -4.40 -8.12
CA PRO A 12 7.28 -3.63 -8.35
C PRO A 12 6.50 -4.18 -9.56
N ILE A 13 5.17 -4.11 -9.49
CA ILE A 13 4.32 -4.35 -10.66
C ILE A 13 4.43 -3.10 -11.54
N ALA A 14 4.95 -3.27 -12.75
CA ALA A 14 5.17 -2.18 -13.69
C ALA A 14 4.04 -2.12 -14.74
N THR A 15 3.57 -0.90 -15.00
CA THR A 15 2.68 -0.53 -16.10
C THR A 15 3.32 0.63 -16.89
N PRO A 16 2.76 1.04 -18.05
CA PRO A 16 3.29 2.19 -18.78
C PRO A 16 3.34 3.50 -17.97
N HIS A 17 2.50 3.64 -16.95
CA HIS A 17 2.35 4.90 -16.20
C HIS A 17 2.65 4.78 -14.71
N LEU A 18 2.65 3.58 -14.14
CA LEU A 18 2.79 3.33 -12.71
C LEU A 18 3.76 2.20 -12.41
N ARG A 19 4.47 2.33 -11.28
CA ARG A 19 5.15 1.24 -10.58
C ARG A 19 4.48 1.04 -9.23
N LEU A 20 4.01 -0.17 -8.96
CA LEU A 20 3.36 -0.54 -7.70
C LEU A 20 4.34 -1.36 -6.86
N TRP A 21 4.94 -0.70 -5.88
CA TRP A 21 5.94 -1.27 -4.98
C TRP A 21 5.25 -1.95 -3.81
N PRO A 22 5.69 -3.14 -3.34
CA PRO A 22 5.14 -3.72 -2.13
C PRO A 22 5.22 -2.75 -0.96
N LEU A 23 4.09 -2.49 -0.31
CA LEU A 23 4.01 -1.47 0.74
C LEU A 23 4.90 -1.83 1.93
N GLY A 24 5.46 -0.80 2.56
CA GLY A 24 6.36 -0.97 3.68
C GLY A 24 6.88 0.32 4.28
N PRO A 25 7.61 0.23 5.40
CA PRO A 25 8.06 1.37 6.19
C PRO A 25 8.89 2.38 5.38
N GLU A 26 9.67 1.93 4.40
CA GLU A 26 10.51 2.76 3.53
C GLU A 26 9.72 3.80 2.71
N HIS A 27 8.43 3.57 2.48
CA HIS A 27 7.58 4.50 1.72
C HIS A 27 6.96 5.60 2.61
N ALA A 28 7.04 5.46 3.93
CA ALA A 28 6.29 6.30 4.87
C ALA A 28 6.69 7.78 4.78
N GLU A 29 7.99 8.07 4.67
CA GLU A 29 8.48 9.45 4.61
C GLU A 29 7.97 10.17 3.35
N ALA A 30 7.99 9.49 2.21
CA ALA A 30 7.55 10.06 0.94
C ALA A 30 6.03 10.23 0.85
N LEU A 31 5.24 9.27 1.37
CA LEU A 31 3.79 9.29 1.26
C LEU A 31 3.09 10.02 2.40
N PHE A 32 3.74 10.22 3.55
CA PHE A 32 3.11 10.87 4.71
C PHE A 32 2.55 12.27 4.42
N PRO A 33 3.26 13.19 3.72
CA PRO A 33 2.71 14.52 3.42
C PRO A 33 1.39 14.45 2.65
N LEU A 34 1.29 13.54 1.68
CA LEU A 34 0.09 13.30 0.89
C LEU A 34 -1.02 12.69 1.76
N LEU A 35 -0.70 11.67 2.56
CA LEU A 35 -1.66 11.02 3.46
C LEU A 35 -2.08 11.89 4.65
N ARG A 36 -1.51 13.08 4.84
CA ARG A 36 -1.97 14.06 5.83
C ARG A 36 -3.11 14.96 5.33
N GLN A 37 -3.37 14.95 4.03
CA GLN A 37 -4.41 15.78 3.44
C GLN A 37 -5.80 15.35 3.91
N ALA A 38 -6.53 16.27 4.56
CA ALA A 38 -7.84 15.98 5.16
C ALA A 38 -8.87 15.43 4.16
N ARG A 39 -8.85 15.91 2.90
CA ARG A 39 -9.79 15.51 1.85
C ARG A 39 -9.79 14.01 1.53
N ILE A 40 -8.69 13.30 1.76
CA ILE A 40 -8.63 11.84 1.58
C ILE A 40 -9.62 11.16 2.54
N TYR A 41 -9.76 11.70 3.74
CA TYR A 41 -10.53 11.11 4.84
C TYR A 41 -12.01 11.48 4.83
N ASP A 42 -12.44 12.32 3.88
CA ASP A 42 -13.86 12.52 3.60
C ASP A 42 -14.51 11.25 3.04
N TRP A 43 -13.70 10.34 2.46
CA TRP A 43 -14.17 9.17 1.72
C TRP A 43 -13.77 7.83 2.34
N ILE A 44 -12.86 7.83 3.32
CA ILE A 44 -12.38 6.61 3.97
C ILE A 44 -12.58 6.69 5.49
N SER A 45 -12.95 5.56 6.10
CA SER A 45 -13.16 5.45 7.55
C SER A 45 -11.87 5.34 8.36
N MET A 46 -10.72 5.33 7.69
CA MET A 46 -9.41 5.25 8.32
C MET A 46 -9.09 6.54 9.08
N ARG A 47 -8.26 6.42 10.12
CA ARG A 47 -7.72 7.60 10.82
C ARG A 47 -6.42 8.03 10.17
N GLN A 48 -6.21 9.35 10.14
CA GLN A 48 -4.92 9.91 9.73
C GLN A 48 -3.81 9.41 10.64
N SER A 49 -2.67 9.04 10.06
CA SER A 49 -1.46 8.79 10.85
C SER A 49 -0.95 10.10 11.46
N GLU A 50 -0.52 10.01 12.71
CA GLU A 50 -0.06 11.17 13.50
C GLU A 50 1.37 11.59 13.14
N SER A 51 2.18 10.66 12.62
CA SER A 51 3.58 10.88 12.25
C SER A 51 4.06 9.89 11.20
N VAL A 52 5.18 10.22 10.54
CA VAL A 52 5.92 9.30 9.65
C VAL A 52 6.25 8.01 10.38
N SER A 53 6.74 8.08 11.62
CA SER A 53 7.10 6.89 12.41
C SER A 53 5.89 6.00 12.72
N ALA A 54 4.72 6.59 13.00
CA ALA A 54 3.49 5.83 13.22
C ALA A 54 3.02 5.13 11.92
N LEU A 55 3.13 5.82 10.78
CA LEU A 55 2.81 5.24 9.47
C LEU A 55 3.77 4.10 9.11
N ALA A 56 5.07 4.33 9.26
CA ALA A 56 6.12 3.34 9.00
C ALA A 56 5.91 2.08 9.85
N ARG A 57 5.65 2.24 11.16
CA ARG A 57 5.37 1.13 12.07
C ARG A 57 4.16 0.32 11.61
N ARG A 58 3.04 1.00 11.29
CA ARG A 58 1.82 0.34 10.79
C ARG A 58 2.08 -0.48 9.52
N TRP A 59 2.80 0.08 8.55
CA TRP A 59 3.13 -0.64 7.31
C TRP A 59 4.13 -1.77 7.52
N GLY A 60 5.05 -1.65 8.48
CA GLY A 60 5.91 -2.73 8.92
C GLY A 60 5.13 -3.91 9.51
N GLU A 61 4.11 -3.63 10.35
CA GLU A 61 3.22 -4.64 10.92
C GLU A 61 2.46 -5.42 9.82
N PHE A 62 1.94 -4.72 8.80
CA PHE A 62 1.27 -5.37 7.66
C PHE A 62 2.20 -6.28 6.85
N ARG A 63 3.44 -5.84 6.59
CA ARG A 63 4.42 -6.66 5.87
C ARG A 63 4.71 -7.97 6.62
N LEU A 64 4.80 -7.93 7.95
CA LEU A 64 5.01 -9.13 8.77
C LEU A 64 3.79 -10.07 8.77
N GLN A 65 2.58 -9.52 8.72
CA GLN A 65 1.34 -10.30 8.67
C GLN A 65 1.19 -11.13 7.39
N GLY A 66 1.86 -10.77 6.30
CA GLY A 66 1.87 -11.57 5.05
C GLY A 66 2.54 -12.95 5.15
N THR A 67 3.11 -13.31 6.31
CA THR A 67 3.78 -14.60 6.54
C THR A 67 2.83 -15.63 7.17
N GLY A 68 2.86 -16.87 6.66
CA GLY A 68 2.06 -18.01 7.16
C GLY A 68 0.78 -18.30 6.36
N GLU A 69 0.15 -19.44 6.66
CA GLU A 69 -1.17 -19.77 6.12
C GLU A 69 -2.27 -19.01 6.88
N ARG A 70 -3.20 -18.40 6.14
CA ARG A 70 -4.28 -17.58 6.69
C ARG A 70 -5.54 -17.75 5.85
N GLU A 71 -6.70 -17.51 6.45
CA GLU A 71 -7.97 -17.46 5.72
C GLU A 71 -8.07 -16.24 4.80
N GLU A 72 -7.35 -15.17 5.17
CA GLU A 72 -7.31 -13.89 4.47
C GLU A 72 -5.92 -13.27 4.57
N TYR A 73 -5.55 -12.59 3.50
CA TYR A 73 -4.24 -12.00 3.28
C TYR A 73 -4.39 -10.54 2.91
N PHE A 74 -3.65 -9.68 3.61
CA PHE A 74 -3.52 -8.27 3.25
C PHE A 74 -2.38 -8.08 2.27
N PHE A 75 -2.66 -7.38 1.17
CA PHE A 75 -1.65 -6.88 0.25
C PHE A 75 -1.73 -5.37 0.17
N GLY A 76 -0.58 -4.71 0.25
CA GLY A 76 -0.48 -3.27 0.03
C GLY A 76 0.56 -2.96 -1.02
N TRP A 77 0.33 -1.89 -1.78
CA TRP A 77 1.30 -1.33 -2.70
C TRP A 77 1.38 0.19 -2.56
N ALA A 78 2.59 0.73 -2.58
CA ALA A 78 2.87 2.15 -2.80
C ALA A 78 2.93 2.42 -4.31
N ALA A 79 2.22 3.45 -4.77
CA ALA A 79 2.11 3.79 -6.17
C ALA A 79 3.06 4.94 -6.54
N GLN A 80 3.91 4.69 -7.53
CA GLN A 80 4.85 5.66 -8.07
C GLN A 80 4.55 5.92 -9.55
N ARG A 81 4.56 7.17 -9.99
CA ARG A 81 4.42 7.54 -11.40
C ARG A 81 5.69 7.19 -12.16
N ALA A 82 5.57 6.48 -13.27
CA ALA A 82 6.73 6.00 -14.03
C ALA A 82 7.49 7.11 -14.78
N GLY A 83 6.85 8.26 -15.06
CA GLY A 83 7.42 9.33 -15.87
C GLY A 83 8.35 10.29 -15.12
N ASP A 84 8.14 10.47 -13.81
CA ASP A 84 8.86 11.43 -12.97
C ASP A 84 9.18 10.89 -11.57
N ASP A 85 8.91 9.60 -11.32
CA ASP A 85 9.13 8.91 -10.05
C ASP A 85 8.35 9.51 -8.85
N ALA A 86 7.32 10.33 -9.10
CA ALA A 86 6.50 10.91 -8.05
C ALA A 86 5.66 9.86 -7.31
N TRP A 87 5.66 9.91 -5.98
CA TRP A 87 4.82 9.05 -5.13
C TRP A 87 3.40 9.61 -5.06
N LEU A 88 2.43 8.81 -5.50
CA LEU A 88 1.06 9.27 -5.74
C LEU A 88 0.07 8.84 -4.66
N GLY A 89 0.38 7.78 -3.91
CA GLY A 89 -0.55 7.17 -2.98
C GLY A 89 -0.25 5.72 -2.69
N ALA A 90 -1.25 5.03 -2.16
CA ALA A 90 -1.20 3.61 -1.87
C ALA A 90 -2.53 2.92 -2.22
N LEU A 91 -2.45 1.63 -2.48
CA LEU A 91 -3.59 0.76 -2.73
C LEU A 91 -3.41 -0.54 -1.98
N ASP A 92 -4.50 -1.19 -1.63
CA ASP A 92 -4.51 -2.41 -0.87
C ASP A 92 -5.64 -3.34 -1.28
N ALA A 93 -5.48 -4.61 -0.92
CA ALA A 93 -6.51 -5.62 -1.08
C ALA A 93 -6.45 -6.63 0.06
N ASP A 94 -7.61 -6.94 0.61
CA ASP A 94 -7.81 -8.12 1.44
C ASP A 94 -8.30 -9.25 0.55
N VAL A 95 -7.53 -10.35 0.53
CA VAL A 95 -7.75 -11.47 -0.38
C VAL A 95 -7.85 -12.75 0.42
N ARG A 96 -8.98 -13.44 0.25
CA ARG A 96 -9.20 -14.75 0.87
C ARG A 96 -8.24 -15.80 0.31
N ALA A 97 -8.03 -16.88 1.06
CA ALA A 97 -7.18 -17.99 0.65
C ALA A 97 -7.59 -18.67 -0.67
N ASP A 98 -8.86 -18.55 -1.07
CA ASP A 98 -9.38 -19.01 -2.36
C ASP A 98 -9.07 -18.07 -3.54
N GLY A 99 -8.39 -16.94 -3.27
CA GLY A 99 -7.97 -15.96 -4.25
C GLY A 99 -9.00 -14.87 -4.54
N VAL A 100 -10.14 -14.85 -3.84
CA VAL A 100 -11.15 -13.79 -4.00
C VAL A 100 -10.74 -12.56 -3.19
N ALA A 101 -10.56 -11.43 -3.88
CA ALA A 101 -10.44 -10.13 -3.22
C ALA A 101 -11.81 -9.72 -2.66
N VAL A 102 -11.88 -9.58 -1.33
CA VAL A 102 -13.11 -9.21 -0.63
C VAL A 102 -13.15 -7.73 -0.26
N ASN A 103 -11.98 -7.09 -0.20
CA ASN A 103 -11.84 -5.65 -0.08
C ASN A 103 -10.72 -5.19 -1.03
N VAL A 104 -10.94 -4.05 -1.68
CA VAL A 104 -9.92 -3.35 -2.46
C VAL A 104 -10.02 -1.87 -2.12
N GLY A 105 -8.96 -1.33 -1.52
CA GLY A 105 -8.85 0.06 -1.11
C GLY A 105 -7.82 0.82 -1.93
N TYR A 106 -8.00 2.13 -2.04
CA TYR A 106 -6.97 3.03 -2.55
C TYR A 106 -7.09 4.43 -1.96
N CYS A 107 -5.95 5.10 -1.84
CA CYS A 107 -5.85 6.50 -1.46
C CYS A 107 -4.77 7.17 -2.30
N PHE A 108 -5.15 8.20 -3.05
CA PHE A 108 -4.26 8.99 -3.89
C PHE A 108 -4.39 10.48 -3.53
N GLY A 109 -3.31 11.21 -3.74
CA GLY A 109 -3.33 12.67 -3.57
C GLY A 109 -4.30 13.30 -4.57
N PRO A 110 -5.06 14.33 -4.18
CA PRO A 110 -6.06 14.97 -5.05
C PRO A 110 -5.45 15.70 -6.24
N GLU A 111 -4.15 15.97 -6.23
CA GLU A 111 -3.38 16.58 -7.33
C GLU A 111 -2.93 15.61 -8.44
N HIS A 112 -3.35 14.34 -8.43
CA HIS A 112 -2.76 13.29 -9.27
C HIS A 112 -3.72 12.45 -10.10
#